data_AF-A0A838D0L0-F1
#
_entry.id   AF-A0A838D0L0-F1
#
_cell.length_a   1.000
_cell.length_b   1.000
_cell.length_c   1.000
_cell.angle_alpha   90.00
_cell.angle_beta   90.00
_cell.angle_gamma   90.00
#
_symmetry.space_group_name_H-M   'P 1'
#
loop_
_entity.id
_entity.type
_entity.pdbx_description
1 polymer ?
#
loop_
_entity_poly.entity_id
_entity_poly.type
_entity_poly.pdbx_seq_one_letter_code
_entity_poly.pdbx_strand_id
1 'polypeptide(L)'
;MTAPIRLVPPRHSGSREQAQRLVENLDHDLSAVSLVLECGGLEVTTPSFLDELVKETLVVRKARLLEIEDASARTGTLIQRAADNRQVADRLNVALRAA
;
A
#
# COMPACT_ATOMS: atom_id res chain seq x y z
N MET A 1 -7.75 -10.63 -17.89
CA MET A 1 -7.48 -9.67 -16.80
C MET A 1 -7.42 -10.48 -15.51
N THR A 2 -6.26 -10.53 -14.85
CA THR A 2 -6.12 -11.21 -13.55
C THR A 2 -6.78 -10.35 -12.48
N ALA A 3 -7.55 -10.96 -11.58
CA ALA A 3 -8.13 -10.24 -10.45
C ALA A 3 -7.03 -9.64 -9.57
N PRO A 4 -7.24 -8.45 -8.98
CA PRO A 4 -6.26 -7.86 -8.08
C PRO A 4 -6.10 -8.69 -6.81
N ILE A 5 -4.88 -8.72 -6.26
CA ILE A 5 -4.63 -9.31 -4.94
C ILE A 5 -4.99 -8.28 -3.88
N ARG A 6 -5.80 -8.68 -2.90
CA ARG A 6 -6.26 -7.78 -1.83
C ARG A 6 -5.47 -8.01 -0.55
N LEU A 7 -5.10 -6.91 0.10
CA LEU A 7 -4.35 -6.85 1.34
C LEU A 7 -5.17 -6.09 2.38
N VAL A 8 -5.34 -6.71 3.55
CA VAL A 8 -6.02 -6.09 4.69
C VAL A 8 -4.98 -5.82 5.78
N PRO A 9 -4.60 -4.56 6.01
CA PRO A 9 -3.66 -4.23 7.06
C PRO A 9 -4.33 -4.41 8.45
N PRO A 10 -3.56 -4.77 9.48
CA PRO A 10 -4.03 -4.72 10.86
C PRO A 10 -4.52 -3.31 11.23
N ARG A 11 -5.48 -3.22 12.18
CA ARG A 11 -6.05 -1.95 12.65
C ARG A 11 -4.99 -0.92 13.08
N HIS A 12 -3.90 -1.41 13.67
CA HIS A 12 -2.74 -0.62 14.09
C HIS A 12 -1.48 -1.08 13.35
N SER A 13 -1.04 -0.26 12.40
CA SER A 13 0.09 -0.56 11.52
C SER A 13 1.15 0.53 11.63
N GLY A 14 2.16 0.29 12.46
CA GLY A 14 3.13 1.29 12.88
C GLY A 14 4.60 1.04 12.50
N SER A 15 4.95 -0.17 12.07
CA SER A 15 6.36 -0.55 11.84
C SER A 15 6.65 -1.05 10.42
N ARG A 16 7.94 -1.02 10.04
CA ARG A 16 8.39 -1.55 8.74
C ARG A 16 8.20 -3.06 8.66
N GLU A 17 8.44 -3.75 9.76
CA GLU A 17 8.29 -5.20 9.89
C GLU A 17 6.83 -5.62 9.69
N GLN A 18 5.86 -4.81 10.14
CA GLN A 18 4.45 -5.08 9.87
C GLN A 18 4.11 -4.95 8.38
N ALA A 19 4.70 -3.98 7.67
CA ALA A 19 4.51 -3.85 6.23
C ALA A 19 5.12 -5.04 5.47
N GLN A 20 6.31 -5.49 5.87
CA GLN A 20 6.98 -6.65 5.29
C GLN A 20 6.16 -7.94 5.51
N ARG A 21 5.65 -8.15 6.72
CA ARG A 21 4.76 -9.28 7.05
C ARG A 21 3.48 -9.28 6.22
N LEU A 22 2.91 -8.10 5.95
CA LEU A 22 1.68 -7.99 5.15
C LEU A 22 1.87 -8.54 3.72
N VAL A 23 3.09 -8.50 3.19
CA VAL A 23 3.41 -8.91 1.82
C VAL A 23 4.33 -10.13 1.76
N GLU A 24 4.61 -10.79 2.88
CA GLU A 24 5.61 -11.85 2.98
C GLU A 24 5.24 -13.07 2.12
N ASN A 25 3.94 -13.37 2.02
CA ASN A 25 3.40 -14.51 1.27
C ASN A 25 3.10 -14.20 -0.21
N LEU A 26 3.42 -12.99 -0.68
CA LEU A 26 3.26 -12.64 -2.08
C LEU A 26 4.45 -13.13 -2.91
N ASP A 27 4.20 -13.36 -4.20
CA ASP A 27 5.26 -13.66 -5.17
C ASP A 27 6.31 -12.56 -5.21
N HIS A 28 7.56 -12.96 -5.46
CA HIS A 28 8.69 -12.03 -5.56
C HIS A 28 8.57 -11.05 -6.73
N ASP A 29 7.87 -11.43 -7.80
CA ASP A 29 7.59 -10.57 -8.96
C ASP A 29 6.08 -10.38 -9.13
N LEU A 30 5.63 -9.14 -9.00
CA LEU A 30 4.25 -8.70 -9.14
C LEU A 30 4.07 -7.76 -10.34
N SER A 31 5.01 -7.73 -11.29
CA SER A 31 5.00 -6.82 -12.44
C SER A 31 3.74 -6.87 -13.31
N ALA A 32 3.05 -8.02 -13.33
CA ALA A 32 1.76 -8.19 -14.02
C ALA A 32 0.53 -8.04 -13.10
N VAL A 33 0.73 -7.75 -11.81
CA VAL A 33 -0.29 -7.84 -10.76
C VAL A 33 -0.64 -6.45 -10.22
N SER A 34 -1.94 -6.23 -10.02
CA SER A 34 -2.45 -5.08 -9.26
C SER A 34 -2.75 -5.50 -7.82
N LEU A 35 -2.39 -4.65 -6.87
CA LEU A 35 -2.67 -4.82 -5.45
C LEU A 35 -3.74 -3.83 -5.01
N VAL A 36 -4.60 -4.24 -4.09
CA VAL A 36 -5.58 -3.38 -3.41
C VAL A 36 -5.29 -3.44 -1.90
N LEU A 37 -5.07 -2.30 -1.26
CA LEU A 37 -4.96 -2.16 0.18
C LEU A 37 -6.28 -1.63 0.76
N GLU A 38 -6.98 -2.47 1.51
CA GLU A 38 -8.28 -2.13 2.10
C GLU A 38 -8.10 -1.41 3.44
N CYS A 39 -8.19 -0.08 3.45
CA CYS A 39 -7.94 0.73 4.65
C CYS A 39 -9.17 0.95 5.53
N GLY A 40 -10.29 0.28 5.25
CA GLY A 40 -11.55 0.49 5.99
C GLY A 40 -11.43 0.31 7.50
N GLY A 41 -10.70 -0.73 7.92
CA GLY A 41 -10.42 -1.01 9.33
C GLY A 41 -9.15 -0.39 9.89
N LEU A 42 -8.41 0.41 9.10
CA LEU A 42 -7.13 0.98 9.53
C LEU A 42 -7.36 2.24 10.38
N GLU A 43 -7.07 2.15 11.67
CA GLU A 43 -7.28 3.24 12.63
C GLU A 43 -5.99 4.04 12.85
N VAL A 44 -4.86 3.35 12.95
CA VAL A 44 -3.55 3.97 13.21
C VAL A 44 -2.56 3.50 12.16
N THR A 45 -1.92 4.48 11.50
CA THR A 45 -0.81 4.25 10.57
C THR A 45 0.34 5.21 10.85
N THR A 46 1.57 4.75 10.62
CA THR A 46 2.77 5.60 10.67
C THR A 46 3.33 5.85 9.28
N PRO A 47 4.13 6.92 9.09
CA PRO A 47 4.88 7.12 7.85
C PRO A 47 5.78 5.92 7.53
N SER A 48 6.45 5.36 8.54
CA SER A 48 7.38 4.23 8.37
C SER A 48 6.71 2.98 7.80
N PHE A 49 5.49 2.67 8.24
CA PHE A 49 4.72 1.55 7.72
C PHE A 49 4.36 1.75 6.24
N LEU A 50 3.79 2.90 5.87
CA LEU A 50 3.37 3.19 4.50
C LEU A 50 4.56 3.29 3.54
N ASP A 51 5.66 3.89 4.01
CA ASP A 51 6.92 4.01 3.28
C ASP A 51 7.52 2.63 2.93
N GLU A 52 7.51 1.71 3.89
CA GLU A 52 7.97 0.35 3.67
C GLU A 52 6.99 -0.44 2.79
N LEU A 53 5.68 -0.25 2.96
CA LEU A 53 4.69 -0.92 2.13
C LEU A 53 4.83 -0.53 0.66
N VAL A 54 5.01 0.76 0.36
CA VAL A 54 5.28 1.25 -1.00
C VAL A 54 6.59 0.68 -1.55
N LYS A 55 7.64 0.63 -0.72
CA LYS A 55 8.92 0.01 -1.09
C LYS A 55 8.72 -1.46 -1.49
N GLU A 56 8.15 -2.27 -0.61
CA GLU A 56 8.06 -3.71 -0.83
C GLU A 56 7.15 -4.05 -2.02
N THR A 57 6.05 -3.30 -2.20
CA THR A 57 5.08 -3.56 -3.27
C THR A 57 5.51 -3.00 -4.63
N LEU A 58 5.72 -1.68 -4.74
CA LEU A 58 5.93 -1.01 -6.01
C LEU A 58 7.40 -1.00 -6.47
N VAL A 59 8.36 -1.04 -5.54
CA VAL A 59 9.79 -0.97 -5.86
C VAL A 59 10.42 -2.36 -5.92
N VAL A 60 10.34 -3.13 -4.84
CA VAL A 60 11.00 -4.44 -4.72
C VAL A 60 10.29 -5.47 -5.59
N ARG A 61 8.98 -5.67 -5.36
CA ARG A 61 8.17 -6.66 -6.09
C ARG A 61 7.61 -6.13 -7.41
N LYS A 62 7.78 -4.83 -7.68
CA LYS A 62 7.42 -4.18 -8.94
C LYS A 62 5.94 -4.31 -9.31
N ALA A 63 5.04 -4.35 -8.33
CA ALA A 63 3.60 -4.39 -8.59
C ALA A 63 3.19 -3.36 -9.65
N ARG A 64 2.32 -3.77 -10.58
CA ARG A 64 1.87 -2.93 -11.69
C ARG A 64 1.16 -1.67 -11.19
N LEU A 65 0.34 -1.85 -10.17
CA LEU A 65 -0.48 -0.81 -9.56
C LEU A 65 -0.73 -1.17 -8.09
N LEU A 66 -0.72 -0.16 -7.23
CA LEU A 66 -1.22 -0.24 -5.86
C LEU A 66 -2.42 0.70 -5.74
N GLU A 67 -3.59 0.13 -5.46
CA GLU A 67 -4.81 0.86 -5.17
C GLU A 67 -5.04 0.89 -3.66
N ILE A 68 -5.33 2.07 -3.12
CA ILE A 68 -5.67 2.25 -1.72
C ILE A 68 -7.15 2.55 -1.65
N GLU A 69 -7.92 1.68 -1.01
CA GLU A 69 -9.35 1.85 -0.83
C GLU A 69 -9.68 2.31 0.60
N ASP A 70 -10.70 3.16 0.72
CA ASP A 70 -11.26 3.61 1.99
C ASP A 70 -10.25 4.25 2.96
N ALA A 71 -9.30 5.00 2.37
CA ALA A 71 -8.22 5.65 3.12
C ALA A 71 -8.71 6.92 3.82
N SER A 72 -8.27 7.13 5.06
CA SER A 72 -8.39 8.46 5.67
C SER A 72 -7.50 9.48 4.92
N ALA A 73 -7.88 10.77 4.94
CA ALA A 73 -7.12 11.83 4.28
C ALA A 73 -5.63 11.86 4.72
N ARG A 74 -5.37 11.59 6.00
CA ARG A 74 -4.01 11.47 6.54
C ARG A 74 -3.25 10.31 5.90
N THR A 75 -3.85 9.12 5.84
CA THR A 75 -3.24 7.94 5.21
C THR A 75 -2.95 8.21 3.74
N GLY A 76 -3.91 8.78 3.01
CA GLY A 76 -3.75 9.17 1.61
C GLY A 76 -2.57 10.13 1.39
N THR A 77 -2.46 11.16 2.23
CA THR A 77 -1.32 12.10 2.17
C THR A 77 0.01 11.42 2.43
N LEU A 78 0.09 10.54 3.43
CA LEU A 78 1.33 9.88 3.80
C LEU A 78 1.79 8.89 2.74
N ILE A 79 0.88 8.09 2.18
CA ILE A 79 1.22 7.09 1.17
C ILE A 79 1.57 7.74 -0.18
N GLN A 80 0.90 8.84 -0.53
CA GLN A 80 1.27 9.63 -1.71
C GLN A 80 2.71 10.14 -1.61
N ARG A 81 3.08 10.75 -0.47
CA ARG A 81 4.47 11.19 -0.23
C ARG A 81 5.47 10.06 -0.31
N ALA A 82 5.13 8.87 0.21
CA ALA A 82 6.00 7.70 0.12
C ALA A 82 6.24 7.26 -1.34
N ALA A 83 5.20 7.31 -2.18
CA ALA A 83 5.29 7.00 -3.60
C ALA A 83 6.06 8.07 -4.38
N ASP A 84 5.83 9.35 -4.10
CA ASP A 84 6.55 10.47 -4.71
C ASP A 84 8.06 10.38 -4.42
N ASN A 85 8.44 10.14 -3.15
CA ASN A 85 9.83 10.00 -2.72
C ASN A 85 10.56 8.85 -3.42
N ARG A 86 9.82 7.85 -3.92
CA ARG A 86 10.34 6.69 -4.66
C ARG A 86 10.16 6.79 -6.16
N GLN A 87 9.55 7.87 -6.64
CA GLN A 87 9.26 8.09 -8.06
C GLN A 87 8.38 6.96 -8.65
N VAL A 88 7.38 6.51 -7.88
CA VAL A 88 6.42 5.45 -8.28
C VAL A 88 4.96 5.90 -8.15
N ALA A 89 4.73 7.21 -8.05
CA ALA A 89 3.40 7.80 -7.89
C ALA A 89 2.46 7.52 -9.06
N ASP A 90 3.00 7.31 -10.26
CA ASP A 90 2.27 6.89 -11.46
C ASP A 90 1.63 5.50 -11.33
N ARG A 91 2.09 4.69 -10.36
CA ARG A 91 1.58 3.35 -10.04
C ARG A 91 0.83 3.30 -8.70
N LEU A 92 0.42 4.45 -8.17
CA LEU A 92 -0.40 4.55 -6.96
C LEU A 92 -1.75 5.20 -7.31
N ASN A 93 -2.84 4.59 -6.86
CA ASN A 93 -4.16 5.20 -6.87
C ASN A 93 -4.73 5.25 -5.45
N VAL A 94 -5.29 6.38 -5.04
CA VAL A 94 -5.80 6.58 -3.68
C VAL A 94 -7.27 7.01 -3.73
N ALA A 95 -8.14 6.11 -3.29
CA ALA A 95 -9.55 6.40 -3.05
C ALA A 95 -9.74 6.77 -1.57
N LEU A 96 -10.07 8.03 -1.32
CA LEU A 96 -10.33 8.53 0.02
C LEU A 96 -11.72 8.11 0.50
N ARG A 97 -11.83 7.87 1.80
CA ARG A 97 -13.11 7.65 2.50
C ARG A 97 -14.00 8.89 2.36
N ALA A 98 -15.27 8.69 2.02
CA ALA A 98 -16.27 9.74 2.09
C ALA A 98 -16.50 10.14 3.56
N ALA A 99 -16.55 11.46 3.83
CA ALA A 99 -16.76 12.01 5.17
C ALA A 99 -18.14 11.68 5.73
#